data_AF-A0A6G0IUU0-F1
#
_entry.id   AF-A0A6G0IUU0-F1
#
_cell.length_a   1.000
_cell.length_b   1.000
_cell.length_c   1.000
_cell.angle_alpha   90.00
_cell.angle_beta   90.00
_cell.angle_gamma   90.00
#
_symmetry.space_group_name_H-M   'P 1'
#
loop_
_entity.id
_entity.type
_entity.pdbx_description
1 polymer ?
#
loop_
_entity_poly.entity_id
_entity_poly.type
_entity_poly.pdbx_seq_one_letter_code
_entity_poly.pdbx_strand_id
1 'polypeptide(L)'
;MAEKMDIEEGKSSNGEPLANGLSSPRISSPQPLSQRVKKIVMANLLVILTVAGVIVGVFIGLGVRNAELTKTQIIYIGFPGEILIRLLKMIIIPLVVCSLVSGAASIDPKALGKLGGWAMLFFLVTTLIASSIGVVMAFIVNPGSVATKPVLAETGKDMPVPKEVIDSFLDLIRNIFPSNLVSAAFQSYATDYEFVLKNNTLNITEKIPIEKNQDGMNILGLVVFAIVFGVALRKLGTRRRDPHQVL
;
A
#
# COMPACT_ATOMS: atom_id res chain seq x y z
N MET A 1 14.57 -32.63 -37.35
CA MET A 1 14.88 -32.36 -38.76
C MET A 1 14.89 -30.84 -38.89
N ALA A 2 15.93 -30.17 -38.38
CA ALA A 2 17.20 -29.89 -39.05
C ALA A 2 17.00 -28.95 -40.25
N GLU A 3 17.22 -27.65 -40.03
CA GLU A 3 17.54 -26.73 -41.13
C GLU A 3 18.75 -25.89 -40.70
N LYS A 4 19.81 -26.06 -41.50
CA LYS A 4 21.15 -25.44 -41.44
C LYS A 4 21.06 -24.03 -42.05
N MET A 5 21.72 -23.02 -41.47
CA MET A 5 23.04 -22.51 -41.89
C MET A 5 23.18 -22.33 -43.41
N ASP A 6 23.18 -21.06 -43.84
CA ASP A 6 23.99 -20.60 -44.96
C ASP A 6 24.94 -19.50 -44.47
N ILE A 7 26.20 -19.72 -44.83
CA ILE A 7 27.38 -18.91 -44.65
C ILE A 7 27.61 -18.23 -46.00
N GLU A 8 27.93 -16.94 -46.00
CA GLU A 8 28.65 -16.35 -47.12
C GLU A 8 29.91 -15.64 -46.61
N GLU A 9 31.00 -15.97 -47.30
CA GLU A 9 32.39 -15.55 -47.23
C GLU A 9 32.51 -14.01 -47.33
N GLY A 10 33.50 -13.31 -46.79
CA GLY A 10 34.94 -13.56 -46.82
C GLY A 10 35.59 -12.44 -47.63
N LYS A 11 36.40 -11.59 -46.97
CA LYS A 11 37.47 -10.86 -47.66
C LYS A 11 38.69 -10.70 -46.77
N SER A 12 39.75 -11.30 -47.27
CA SER A 12 41.12 -11.41 -46.78
C SER A 12 41.88 -10.07 -46.79
N SER A 13 42.85 -9.90 -45.88
CA SER A 13 44.26 -9.63 -46.24
C SER A 13 45.17 -9.48 -45.00
N ASN A 14 46.02 -10.48 -44.78
CA ASN A 14 47.46 -10.45 -44.41
C ASN A 14 47.95 -9.45 -43.34
N GLY A 15 48.69 -9.81 -42.28
CA GLY A 15 49.29 -11.06 -41.82
C GLY A 15 50.28 -10.74 -40.68
N GLU A 16 50.27 -11.51 -39.60
CA GLU A 16 51.34 -11.55 -38.59
C GLU A 16 51.48 -13.00 -38.07
N PRO A 17 52.70 -13.47 -37.78
CA PRO A 17 52.96 -14.89 -37.55
C PRO A 17 52.48 -15.35 -36.17
N LEU A 18 51.90 -16.55 -36.17
CA LEU A 18 51.57 -17.35 -35.00
C LEU A 18 52.79 -17.56 -34.10
N ALA A 19 52.85 -16.83 -32.98
CA ALA A 19 53.62 -17.24 -31.82
C ALA A 19 52.70 -17.99 -30.86
N ASN A 20 52.85 -19.31 -30.82
CA ASN A 20 52.33 -20.17 -29.76
C ASN A 20 52.82 -19.67 -28.40
N GLY A 21 51.95 -18.96 -27.70
CA GLY A 21 52.12 -18.57 -26.31
C GLY A 21 50.98 -19.16 -25.48
N LEU A 22 51.30 -20.19 -24.72
CA LEU A 22 50.50 -20.83 -23.69
C LEU A 22 49.64 -19.80 -22.92
N SER A 23 48.33 -19.72 -23.20
CA SER A 23 47.40 -18.89 -22.44
C SER A 23 47.19 -19.52 -21.06
N SER A 24 48.07 -19.15 -20.14
CA SER A 24 47.95 -19.37 -18.71
C SER A 24 46.52 -19.03 -18.24
N PRO A 25 45.87 -19.85 -17.40
CA PRO A 25 44.56 -19.51 -16.87
C PRO A 25 44.73 -18.23 -16.06
N ARG A 26 44.05 -17.15 -16.42
CA ARG A 26 43.99 -15.95 -15.57
C ARG A 26 43.35 -16.35 -14.24
N ILE A 27 44.19 -16.66 -13.27
CA ILE A 27 43.82 -16.76 -11.86
C ILE A 27 43.31 -15.38 -11.49
N SER A 28 41.99 -15.23 -11.40
CA SER A 28 41.34 -14.03 -10.90
C SER A 28 41.88 -13.78 -9.50
N SER A 29 42.69 -12.74 -9.32
CA SER A 29 43.17 -12.34 -8.00
C SER A 29 41.96 -12.11 -7.07
N PRO A 30 42.02 -12.56 -5.81
CA PRO A 30 40.92 -12.34 -4.89
C PRO A 30 40.71 -10.83 -4.72
N GLN A 31 39.59 -10.32 -5.22
CA GLN A 31 39.22 -8.92 -4.98
C GLN A 31 39.30 -8.64 -3.47
N PRO A 32 39.93 -7.54 -3.05
CA PRO A 32 40.04 -7.21 -1.63
C PRO A 32 38.64 -7.13 -1.01
N LEU A 33 38.48 -7.67 0.21
CA LEU A 33 37.19 -7.75 0.90
C LEU A 33 36.45 -6.40 0.95
N SER A 34 37.19 -5.29 1.07
CA SER A 34 36.64 -3.94 1.02
C SER A 34 35.92 -3.61 -0.31
N GLN A 35 36.45 -4.04 -1.45
CA GLN A 35 35.81 -3.82 -2.76
C GLN A 35 34.54 -4.66 -2.91
N ARG A 36 34.56 -5.90 -2.40
CA ARG A 36 33.36 -6.77 -2.37
C ARG A 36 32.27 -6.19 -1.47
N VAL A 37 32.64 -5.75 -0.27
CA VAL A 37 31.73 -5.09 0.68
C VAL A 37 31.17 -3.79 0.08
N LYS A 38 32.00 -2.93 -0.51
CA LYS A 38 31.55 -1.69 -1.16
C LYS A 38 30.54 -1.97 -2.28
N LYS A 39 30.77 -3.01 -3.09
CA LYS A 39 29.83 -3.41 -4.15
C LYS A 39 28.49 -3.88 -3.59
N ILE A 40 28.50 -4.66 -2.51
CA ILE A 40 27.29 -5.14 -1.84
C ILE A 40 26.54 -3.98 -1.17
N VAL A 41 27.25 -3.06 -0.51
CA VAL A 41 26.66 -1.87 0.14
C VAL A 41 26.02 -0.96 -0.89
N MET A 42 26.70 -0.71 -2.02
CA MET A 42 26.14 0.10 -3.10
C MET A 42 24.92 -0.57 -3.74
N ALA A 43 24.92 -1.91 -3.85
CA ALA A 43 23.78 -2.66 -4.37
C ALA A 43 22.54 -2.63 -3.45
N ASN A 44 22.76 -2.57 -2.12
CA ASN A 44 21.69 -2.64 -1.12
C ASN A 44 21.54 -1.34 -0.31
N LEU A 45 21.98 -0.22 -0.87
CA LEU A 45 22.12 1.05 -0.14
C LEU A 45 20.80 1.50 0.51
N LEU A 46 19.68 1.40 -0.22
CA LEU A 46 18.36 1.79 0.27
C LEU A 46 17.92 0.95 1.48
N VAL A 47 18.12 -0.36 1.42
CA VAL A 47 17.74 -1.28 2.51
C VAL A 47 18.60 -1.02 3.74
N ILE A 48 19.91 -0.84 3.56
CA ILE A 48 20.82 -0.51 4.66
C ILE A 48 20.44 0.83 5.28
N LEU A 49 20.13 1.85 4.47
CA LEU A 49 19.77 3.18 4.94
C LEU A 49 18.45 3.21 5.71
N THR A 50 17.44 2.44 5.27
CA THR A 50 16.14 2.36 5.97
C THR A 50 16.28 1.64 7.32
N VAL A 51 17.00 0.52 7.37
CA VAL A 51 17.26 -0.20 8.62
C VAL A 51 18.09 0.67 9.58
N ALA A 52 19.15 1.30 9.09
CA ALA A 52 19.95 2.23 9.90
C ALA A 52 19.12 3.43 10.39
N GLY A 53 18.25 3.99 9.53
CA GLY A 53 17.35 5.08 9.90
C GLY A 53 16.37 4.71 11.02
N VAL A 54 15.81 3.50 10.99
CA VAL A 54 14.96 2.98 12.08
C VAL A 54 15.75 2.83 13.38
N ILE A 55 16.94 2.22 13.32
CA ILE A 55 17.79 2.02 14.50
C ILE A 55 18.16 3.36 15.13
N VAL A 56 18.65 4.30 14.33
CA VAL A 56 19.00 5.66 14.79
C VAL A 56 17.77 6.38 15.35
N GLY A 57 16.61 6.28 14.68
CA GLY A 57 15.35 6.86 15.15
C GLY A 57 14.92 6.34 16.51
N VAL A 58 15.06 5.03 16.76
CA VAL A 58 14.78 4.41 18.07
C VAL A 58 15.73 4.95 19.15
N PHE A 59 17.05 5.00 18.88
CA PHE A 59 18.02 5.52 19.84
C PHE A 59 17.79 7.00 20.18
N ILE A 60 17.53 7.83 19.17
CA ILE A 60 17.18 9.25 19.38
C ILE A 60 15.88 9.35 20.19
N GLY A 61 14.85 8.57 19.83
CA GLY A 61 13.56 8.57 20.55
C GLY A 61 13.70 8.19 22.02
N LEU A 62 14.50 7.16 22.34
CA LEU A 62 14.78 6.76 23.72
C LEU A 62 15.61 7.79 24.48
N GLY A 63 16.60 8.42 23.84
CA GLY A 63 17.42 9.47 24.46
C GLY A 63 16.61 10.74 24.75
N VAL A 64 15.77 11.15 23.80
CA VAL A 64 14.93 12.34 23.92
C VAL A 64 13.76 12.13 24.89
N ARG A 65 13.27 10.88 25.06
CA ARG A 65 12.19 10.56 26.01
C ARG A 65 12.51 10.96 27.45
N ASN A 66 13.78 10.91 27.84
CA ASN A 66 14.22 11.28 29.19
C ASN A 66 14.44 12.80 29.36
N ALA A 67 14.37 13.58 28.28
CA ALA A 67 14.43 15.03 28.32
C ALA A 67 13.01 15.61 28.39
N GLU A 68 12.78 16.55 29.32
CA GLU A 68 11.50 17.28 29.42
C GLU A 68 11.38 18.31 28.28
N LEU A 69 11.15 17.83 27.06
CA LEU A 69 10.95 18.70 25.90
C LEU A 69 9.57 19.35 25.92
N THR A 70 9.52 20.63 25.53
CA THR A 70 8.26 21.34 25.30
C THR A 70 7.55 20.80 24.06
N LYS A 71 6.21 20.82 24.04
CA LYS A 71 5.37 20.35 22.91
C LYS A 71 5.80 20.91 21.54
N THR A 72 6.24 22.17 21.50
CA THR A 72 6.75 22.83 20.28
C THR A 72 8.01 22.15 19.72
N GLN A 73 8.94 21.75 20.59
CA GLN A 73 10.18 21.08 20.17
C GLN A 73 9.90 19.69 19.61
N ILE A 74 8.92 18.97 20.17
CA ILE A 74 8.48 17.66 19.68
C ILE A 74 7.94 17.79 18.26
N ILE A 75 7.12 18.82 17.98
CA ILE A 75 6.58 19.07 16.64
C ILE A 75 7.71 19.36 15.65
N TYR A 76 8.68 20.19 16.01
CA TYR A 76 9.81 20.52 15.12
C TYR A 76 10.71 19.32 14.83
N ILE A 77 10.98 18.47 15.83
CA ILE A 77 11.75 17.23 15.63
C ILE A 77 11.00 16.26 14.70
N GLY A 78 9.66 16.19 14.82
CA GLY A 78 8.81 15.32 13.99
C GLY A 78 8.56 15.84 12.56
N PHE A 79 8.86 17.11 12.28
CA PHE A 79 8.51 17.77 11.02
C PHE A 79 9.04 17.06 9.75
N PRO A 80 10.29 16.55 9.69
CA PRO A 80 10.76 15.82 8.50
C PRO A 80 9.94 14.56 8.23
N GLY A 81 9.50 13.85 9.27
CA GLY A 81 8.62 12.69 9.17
C GLY A 81 7.23 13.08 8.68
N GLU A 82 6.70 14.21 9.13
CA GLU A 82 5.42 14.74 8.65
C GLU A 82 5.46 15.05 7.15
N ILE A 83 6.52 15.73 6.68
CA ILE A 83 6.71 16.02 5.26
C ILE A 83 6.81 14.74 4.44
N LEU A 84 7.54 13.72 4.92
CA LEU A 84 7.60 12.41 4.26
C LEU A 84 6.20 11.80 4.08
N ILE A 85 5.38 11.77 5.14
CA ILE A 85 4.02 11.23 5.07
C ILE A 85 3.13 12.04 4.10
N ARG A 86 3.26 13.37 4.06
CA ARG A 86 2.54 14.22 3.11
C ARG A 86 2.93 13.91 1.66
N LEU A 87 4.22 13.75 1.37
CA LEU A 87 4.72 13.40 0.04
C LEU A 87 4.21 12.02 -0.40
N LEU A 88 4.25 11.02 0.49
CA LEU A 88 3.72 9.69 0.19
C LEU A 88 2.22 9.75 -0.13
N LYS A 89 1.42 10.46 0.70
CA LYS A 89 -0.03 10.61 0.48
C LYS A 89 -0.38 11.28 -0.85
N MET A 90 0.39 12.29 -1.27
CA MET A 90 0.18 12.98 -2.56
C MET A 90 0.31 12.02 -3.76
N ILE A 91 1.22 11.05 -3.66
CA ILE A 91 1.54 10.13 -4.76
C ILE A 91 0.55 8.96 -4.85
N ILE A 92 -0.16 8.61 -3.76
CA ILE A 92 -1.04 7.44 -3.72
C ILE A 92 -2.18 7.54 -4.74
N ILE A 93 -2.92 8.66 -4.80
CA ILE A 93 -4.13 8.75 -5.64
C ILE A 93 -3.79 8.56 -7.13
N PRO A 94 -2.83 9.31 -7.73
CA PRO A 94 -2.53 9.15 -9.15
C PRO A 94 -1.98 7.76 -9.47
N LEU A 95 -1.14 7.20 -8.60
CA LEU A 95 -0.57 5.87 -8.83
C LEU A 95 -1.64 4.78 -8.80
N VAL A 96 -2.51 4.78 -7.78
CA VAL A 96 -3.53 3.73 -7.63
C VAL A 96 -4.51 3.75 -8.80
N VAL A 97 -5.05 4.93 -9.15
CA VAL A 97 -6.05 5.03 -10.23
C VAL A 97 -5.42 4.67 -11.58
N CYS A 98 -4.30 5.28 -11.96
CA CYS A 98 -3.67 5.02 -13.25
C CYS A 98 -3.16 3.57 -13.38
N SER A 99 -2.56 3.01 -12.32
CA SER A 99 -2.06 1.63 -12.33
C SER A 99 -3.19 0.63 -12.47
N LEU A 100 -4.30 0.80 -11.75
CA LEU A 100 -5.44 -0.12 -11.81
C LEU A 100 -6.20 -0.01 -13.13
N VAL A 101 -6.43 1.19 -13.65
CA VAL A 101 -7.07 1.38 -14.96
C VAL A 101 -6.24 0.71 -16.05
N SER A 102 -4.93 0.96 -16.09
CA SER A 102 -4.01 0.35 -17.06
C SER A 102 -3.94 -1.17 -16.91
N GLY A 103 -3.80 -1.66 -15.68
CA GLY A 103 -3.75 -3.08 -15.37
C GLY A 103 -5.03 -3.81 -15.78
N ALA A 104 -6.20 -3.31 -15.38
CA ALA A 104 -7.49 -3.91 -15.73
C ALA A 104 -7.80 -3.81 -17.23
N ALA A 105 -7.35 -2.76 -17.92
CA ALA A 105 -7.53 -2.62 -19.37
C ALA A 105 -6.61 -3.54 -20.19
N SER A 106 -5.50 -4.00 -19.61
CA SER A 106 -4.52 -4.86 -20.31
C SER A 106 -4.95 -6.34 -20.41
N ILE A 107 -5.83 -6.80 -19.52
CA ILE A 107 -6.22 -8.22 -19.36
C ILE A 107 -7.64 -8.44 -19.89
N ASP A 108 -7.91 -9.62 -20.45
CA ASP A 108 -9.28 -9.99 -20.85
C ASP A 108 -10.22 -10.09 -19.63
N PRO A 109 -11.46 -9.55 -19.70
CA PRO A 109 -12.37 -9.53 -18.55
C PRO A 109 -12.64 -10.90 -17.92
N LYS A 110 -12.69 -11.96 -18.74
CA LYS A 110 -12.88 -13.35 -18.27
C LYS A 110 -11.66 -13.85 -17.47
N ALA A 111 -10.45 -13.52 -17.91
CA ALA A 111 -9.23 -13.87 -17.21
C ALA A 111 -9.06 -13.04 -15.94
N LEU A 112 -9.38 -11.74 -16.00
CA LEU A 112 -9.37 -10.84 -14.85
C LEU A 112 -10.32 -11.33 -13.74
N GLY A 113 -11.53 -11.77 -14.10
CA GLY A 113 -12.48 -12.35 -13.14
C GLY A 113 -11.97 -13.62 -12.45
N LYS A 114 -11.30 -14.52 -13.19
CA LYS A 114 -10.68 -15.71 -12.60
C LYS A 114 -9.52 -15.36 -11.67
N LEU A 115 -8.63 -14.47 -12.12
CA LEU A 115 -7.48 -14.01 -11.33
C LEU A 115 -7.94 -13.30 -10.05
N GLY A 116 -8.93 -12.40 -10.17
CA GLY A 116 -9.54 -11.70 -9.04
C GLY A 116 -10.23 -12.66 -8.07
N GLY A 117 -10.92 -13.69 -8.56
CA GLY A 117 -11.51 -14.73 -7.71
C GLY A 117 -10.47 -15.50 -6.89
N TRP A 118 -9.37 -15.94 -7.52
CA TRP A 118 -8.26 -16.59 -6.81
C TRP A 118 -7.60 -15.64 -5.80
N ALA A 119 -7.41 -14.37 -6.16
CA ALA A 119 -6.85 -13.36 -5.25
C ALA A 119 -7.76 -13.10 -4.04
N MET A 120 -9.07 -12.96 -4.25
CA MET A 120 -10.06 -12.79 -3.16
C MET A 120 -10.10 -14.00 -2.23
N LEU A 121 -10.08 -15.22 -2.79
CA LEU A 121 -10.03 -16.44 -1.99
C LEU A 121 -8.74 -16.53 -1.18
N PHE A 122 -7.60 -16.24 -1.80
CA PHE A 122 -6.31 -16.18 -1.12
C PHE A 122 -6.34 -15.20 0.05
N PHE A 123 -6.78 -13.95 -0.17
CA PHE A 123 -6.86 -12.95 0.88
C PHE A 123 -7.81 -13.34 2.01
N LEU A 124 -8.97 -13.92 1.70
CA LEU A 124 -9.93 -14.35 2.72
C LEU A 124 -9.32 -15.44 3.61
N VAL A 125 -8.75 -16.48 3.00
CA VAL A 125 -8.16 -17.62 3.73
C VAL A 125 -6.98 -17.15 4.57
N THR A 126 -6.05 -16.38 4.01
CA THR A 126 -4.87 -15.91 4.76
C THR A 126 -5.26 -14.96 5.89
N THR A 127 -6.26 -14.10 5.69
CA THR A 127 -6.74 -13.17 6.74
C THR A 127 -7.41 -13.93 7.87
N LEU A 128 -8.22 -14.96 7.57
CA LEU A 128 -8.82 -15.82 8.59
C LEU A 128 -7.77 -16.57 9.40
N ILE A 129 -6.76 -17.15 8.72
CA ILE A 129 -5.64 -17.82 9.39
C ILE A 129 -4.88 -16.83 10.28
N ALA A 130 -4.46 -15.68 9.75
CA ALA A 130 -3.73 -14.67 10.50
C ALA A 130 -4.52 -14.14 11.71
N SER A 131 -5.82 -13.88 11.54
CA SER A 131 -6.72 -13.45 12.61
C SER A 131 -6.86 -14.53 13.70
N SER A 132 -7.04 -15.79 13.32
CA SER A 132 -7.12 -16.90 14.26
C SER A 132 -5.85 -17.04 15.11
N ILE A 133 -4.67 -16.94 14.47
CA ILE A 133 -3.39 -16.99 15.17
C ILE A 133 -3.25 -15.77 16.10
N GLY A 134 -3.65 -14.58 15.65
CA GLY A 134 -3.60 -13.35 16.45
C GLY A 134 -4.46 -13.45 17.73
N VAL A 135 -5.68 -13.97 17.60
CA VAL A 135 -6.59 -14.18 18.75
C VAL A 135 -6.02 -15.22 19.70
N VAL A 136 -5.56 -16.38 19.19
CA VAL A 136 -4.95 -17.43 20.03
C VAL A 136 -3.72 -16.91 20.77
N MET A 137 -2.83 -16.19 20.08
CA MET A 137 -1.63 -15.63 20.69
C MET A 137 -1.96 -14.55 21.73
N ALA A 138 -2.98 -13.72 21.47
CA ALA A 138 -3.45 -12.73 22.44
C ALA A 138 -3.98 -13.37 23.73
N PHE A 139 -4.73 -14.49 23.63
CA PHE A 139 -5.20 -15.24 24.79
C PHE A 139 -4.09 -15.99 25.54
N ILE A 140 -3.01 -16.40 24.86
CA ILE A 140 -1.87 -17.05 25.51
C ILE A 140 -1.02 -16.02 26.26
N VAL A 141 -0.70 -14.90 25.61
CA VAL A 141 0.17 -13.85 26.17
C VAL A 141 -0.56 -12.98 27.19
N ASN A 142 -1.88 -12.80 27.03
CA ASN A 142 -2.73 -11.89 27.82
C ASN A 142 -2.05 -10.52 28.08
N PRO A 143 -1.69 -9.79 27.01
CA PRO A 143 -1.02 -8.50 27.14
C PRO A 143 -1.94 -7.53 27.90
N GLY A 144 -1.45 -6.97 29.00
CA GLY A 144 -2.22 -6.04 29.85
C GLY A 144 -2.75 -6.62 31.16
N SER A 145 -2.53 -7.91 31.45
CA SER A 145 -2.83 -8.51 32.77
C SER A 145 -2.02 -7.90 33.93
N VAL A 146 -0.87 -7.30 33.63
CA VAL A 146 -0.08 -6.43 34.53
C VAL A 146 -0.39 -4.96 34.23
N ALA A 147 -1.62 -4.52 34.53
CA ALA A 147 -1.96 -3.10 34.53
C ALA A 147 -1.81 -2.53 35.95
N THR A 148 -0.67 -1.91 36.21
CA THR A 148 -0.58 -0.77 37.13
C THR A 148 -1.68 0.20 36.74
N LYS A 149 -2.54 0.58 37.69
CA LYS A 149 -3.76 1.39 37.52
C LYS A 149 -3.61 2.37 36.34
N PRO A 150 -4.50 2.33 35.32
CA PRO A 150 -4.48 3.35 34.30
C PRO A 150 -4.71 4.68 35.03
N VAL A 151 -3.73 5.58 34.94
CA VAL A 151 -3.97 6.99 35.17
C VAL A 151 -4.98 7.35 34.09
N LEU A 152 -6.27 7.27 34.43
CA LEU A 152 -7.35 7.91 33.73
C LEU A 152 -7.07 9.41 33.88
N ALA A 153 -6.10 9.90 33.10
CA ALA A 153 -5.92 11.30 32.87
C ALA A 153 -7.24 11.77 32.29
N GLU A 154 -7.98 12.53 33.09
CA GLU A 154 -9.22 13.20 32.73
C GLU A 154 -9.05 13.96 31.42
N THR A 155 -9.25 13.25 30.33
CA THR A 155 -9.35 13.83 29.00
C THR A 155 -10.82 13.65 28.67
N GLY A 156 -11.62 14.64 29.07
CA GLY A 156 -12.99 14.84 28.59
C GLY A 156 -13.01 15.17 27.10
N LYS A 157 -12.44 14.28 26.28
CA LYS A 157 -12.67 14.24 24.84
C LYS A 157 -13.83 13.29 24.65
N ASP A 158 -14.88 13.81 24.02
CA ASP A 158 -16.02 13.07 23.49
C ASP A 158 -15.68 11.61 23.25
N MET A 159 -16.14 10.73 24.14
CA MET A 159 -16.09 9.30 23.81
C MET A 159 -16.99 9.14 22.58
N PRO A 160 -16.45 8.69 21.44
CA PRO A 160 -17.25 8.51 20.24
C PRO A 160 -18.40 7.57 20.59
N VAL A 161 -19.63 7.98 20.28
CA VAL A 161 -20.80 7.16 20.52
C VAL A 161 -20.59 5.81 19.83
N PRO A 162 -20.78 4.66 20.52
CA PRO A 162 -20.55 3.37 19.91
C PRO A 162 -21.46 3.23 18.69
N LYS A 163 -20.81 3.01 17.55
CA LYS A 163 -21.48 2.88 16.27
C LYS A 163 -22.08 1.50 16.12
N GLU A 164 -23.26 1.44 15.54
CA GLU A 164 -23.91 0.18 15.26
C GLU A 164 -23.16 -0.57 14.14
N VAL A 165 -23.12 -1.90 14.26
CA VAL A 165 -22.44 -2.76 13.28
C VAL A 165 -23.07 -2.60 11.90
N ILE A 166 -24.39 -2.45 11.86
CA ILE A 166 -25.15 -2.24 10.61
C ILE A 166 -24.72 -0.94 9.91
N ASP A 167 -24.62 0.18 10.63
CA ASP A 167 -24.21 1.46 10.06
C ASP A 167 -22.76 1.42 9.56
N SER A 168 -21.91 0.63 10.20
CA SER A 168 -20.53 0.42 9.73
C SER A 168 -20.48 -0.36 8.41
N PHE A 169 -21.35 -1.36 8.26
CA PHE A 169 -21.47 -2.11 7.01
C PHE A 169 -22.12 -1.29 5.89
N LEU A 170 -23.15 -0.50 6.22
CA LEU A 170 -23.77 0.42 5.26
C LEU A 170 -22.75 1.46 4.77
N ASP A 171 -21.94 2.02 5.67
CA ASP A 171 -20.88 2.96 5.29
C ASP A 171 -19.81 2.32 4.42
N LEU A 172 -19.48 1.05 4.65
CA LEU A 172 -18.59 0.32 3.76
C LEU A 172 -19.15 0.29 2.32
N ILE A 173 -20.43 -0.07 2.17
CA ILE A 173 -21.09 -0.11 0.86
C ILE A 173 -21.16 1.29 0.22
N ARG A 174 -21.51 2.33 1.00
CA ARG A 174 -21.53 3.72 0.53
C ARG A 174 -20.14 4.19 0.08
N ASN A 175 -19.08 3.75 0.75
CA ASN A 175 -17.71 4.04 0.32
C ASN A 175 -17.27 3.24 -0.92
N ILE A 176 -17.81 2.04 -1.17
CA ILE A 176 -17.55 1.30 -2.42
C ILE A 176 -18.07 2.07 -3.64
N PHE A 177 -19.22 2.73 -3.52
CA PHE A 177 -19.86 3.51 -4.58
C PHE A 177 -19.98 4.99 -4.19
N PRO A 178 -18.87 5.76 -4.26
CA PRO A 178 -18.89 7.17 -3.86
C PRO A 178 -19.83 8.00 -4.76
N SER A 179 -20.51 8.97 -4.16
CA SER A 179 -21.42 9.89 -4.87
C SER A 179 -20.68 10.81 -5.86
N ASN A 180 -19.40 11.12 -5.60
CA ASN A 180 -18.55 11.92 -6.46
C ASN A 180 -17.08 11.45 -6.36
N LEU A 181 -16.43 11.28 -7.52
CA LEU A 181 -15.05 10.78 -7.60
C LEU A 181 -14.00 11.81 -7.15
N VAL A 182 -14.28 13.09 -7.38
CA VAL A 182 -13.39 14.18 -6.97
C VAL A 182 -13.44 14.33 -5.45
N SER A 183 -14.64 14.29 -4.84
CA SER A 183 -14.73 14.29 -3.37
C SER A 183 -14.13 13.04 -2.76
N ALA A 184 -14.32 11.86 -3.36
CA ALA A 184 -13.70 10.61 -2.90
C ALA A 184 -12.16 10.67 -2.84
N ALA A 185 -11.53 11.57 -3.60
CA ALA A 185 -10.09 11.79 -3.55
C ALA A 185 -9.61 12.44 -2.24
N PHE A 186 -10.47 13.12 -1.48
CA PHE A 186 -10.09 13.80 -0.23
C PHE A 186 -11.05 13.58 0.94
N GLN A 187 -12.22 12.98 0.69
CA GLN A 187 -13.26 12.69 1.68
C GLN A 187 -13.73 11.24 1.59
N SER A 188 -14.10 10.69 2.74
CA SER A 188 -14.73 9.38 2.91
C SER A 188 -16.03 9.52 3.68
N TYR A 189 -16.95 8.59 3.46
CA TYR A 189 -18.25 8.62 4.09
C TYR A 189 -18.20 7.97 5.47
N ALA A 190 -18.73 8.65 6.49
CA ALA A 190 -18.95 8.09 7.82
C ALA A 190 -20.29 8.54 8.40
N THR A 191 -20.99 7.60 9.02
CA THR A 191 -22.17 7.88 9.85
C THR A 191 -21.70 8.27 11.25
N ASP A 192 -22.10 9.46 11.68
CA ASP A 192 -21.98 9.94 13.06
C ASP A 192 -23.36 9.91 13.74
N TYR A 193 -23.42 10.07 15.05
CA TYR A 193 -24.70 10.13 15.76
C TYR A 193 -24.84 11.39 16.57
N GLU A 194 -25.98 12.05 16.42
CA GLU A 194 -26.41 13.08 17.35
C GLU A 194 -27.59 12.56 18.19
N PHE A 195 -27.57 12.95 19.47
CA PHE A 195 -28.69 12.71 20.37
C PHE A 195 -29.63 13.90 20.29
N VAL A 196 -30.80 13.70 19.68
CA VAL A 196 -31.83 14.73 19.61
C VAL A 196 -32.87 14.46 20.69
N LEU A 197 -33.24 15.49 21.45
CA LEU A 197 -34.31 15.40 22.45
C LEU A 197 -35.67 15.36 21.74
N LYS A 198 -36.43 14.30 21.96
CA LYS A 198 -37.79 14.15 21.47
C LYS A 198 -38.77 14.25 22.64
N ASN A 199 -39.61 15.28 22.59
CA ASN A 199 -40.61 15.70 23.59
C ASN A 199 -40.05 16.28 24.90
N ASN A 200 -40.29 17.57 25.14
CA ASN A 200 -39.96 18.29 26.40
C ASN A 200 -40.63 17.70 27.64
N THR A 201 -41.60 16.79 27.49
CA THR A 201 -42.34 16.16 28.58
C THR A 201 -41.75 14.85 29.08
N LEU A 202 -40.91 14.15 28.29
CA LEU A 202 -40.40 12.82 28.66
C LEU A 202 -38.86 12.68 28.60
N ASN A 203 -38.11 13.72 28.23
CA ASN A 203 -36.63 13.70 28.14
C ASN A 203 -36.09 12.45 27.42
N ILE A 204 -36.77 11.98 26.37
CA ILE A 204 -36.32 10.83 25.58
C ILE A 204 -35.31 11.34 24.55
N THR A 205 -34.06 10.89 24.63
CA THR A 205 -33.03 11.15 23.62
C THR A 205 -33.11 10.10 22.52
N GLU A 206 -33.38 10.52 21.28
CA GLU A 206 -33.35 9.66 20.09
C GLU A 206 -31.97 9.78 19.43
N LYS A 207 -31.32 8.64 19.20
CA LYS A 207 -30.04 8.55 18.49
C LYS A 207 -30.35 8.51 17.00
N ILE A 208 -30.04 9.59 16.27
CA ILE A 208 -30.24 9.64 14.82
C ILE A 208 -28.90 9.53 14.08
N PRO A 209 -28.80 8.68 13.05
CA PRO A 209 -27.61 8.62 12.20
C PRO A 209 -27.55 9.87 11.31
N ILE A 210 -26.42 10.58 11.32
CA ILE A 210 -26.18 11.76 10.49
C ILE A 210 -25.00 11.49 9.57
N GLU A 211 -25.15 11.95 8.32
CA GLU A 211 -24.08 11.93 7.34
C GLU A 211 -22.94 12.87 7.70
N LYS A 212 -21.74 12.31 7.81
CA LYS A 212 -20.51 13.08 8.00
C LYS A 212 -19.46 12.68 6.98
N ASN A 213 -19.02 13.66 6.20
CA ASN A 213 -17.86 13.49 5.35
C ASN A 213 -16.61 13.58 6.22
N GLN A 214 -15.90 12.46 6.36
CA GLN A 214 -14.66 12.37 7.11
C GLN A 214 -13.48 12.75 6.21
N ASP A 215 -12.61 13.64 6.72
CA ASP A 215 -11.37 14.01 6.04
C ASP A 215 -10.45 12.80 5.88
N GLY A 216 -10.23 12.39 4.64
CA GLY A 216 -9.51 11.17 4.32
C GLY A 216 -9.88 10.65 2.94
N MET A 217 -8.92 10.05 2.24
CA MET A 217 -9.13 9.56 0.87
C MET A 217 -9.97 8.27 0.91
N ASN A 218 -11.06 8.21 0.15
CA ASN A 218 -11.82 6.97 -0.05
C ASN A 218 -11.12 6.08 -1.10
N ILE A 219 -10.05 5.42 -0.67
CA ILE A 219 -9.25 4.53 -1.54
C ILE A 219 -10.11 3.37 -2.07
N LEU A 220 -11.03 2.85 -1.25
CA LEU A 220 -11.91 1.74 -1.64
C LEU A 220 -12.75 2.08 -2.87
N GLY A 221 -13.45 3.21 -2.83
CA GLY A 221 -14.27 3.68 -3.95
C GLY A 221 -13.44 3.95 -5.21
N LEU A 222 -12.25 4.56 -5.06
CA LEU A 222 -11.35 4.84 -6.18
C LEU A 222 -10.83 3.57 -6.85
N VAL A 223 -10.48 2.54 -6.06
CA VAL A 223 -10.03 1.24 -6.57
C VAL A 223 -11.14 0.55 -7.36
N VAL A 224 -12.35 0.51 -6.82
CA VAL A 224 -13.50 -0.13 -7.46
C VAL A 224 -13.85 0.58 -8.76
N PHE A 225 -13.91 1.92 -8.74
CA PHE A 225 -14.12 2.73 -9.94
C PHE A 225 -13.04 2.46 -11.00
N ALA A 226 -11.76 2.50 -10.63
CA ALA A 226 -10.65 2.30 -11.54
C ALA A 226 -10.68 0.93 -12.24
N ILE A 227 -11.02 -0.14 -11.51
CA ILE A 227 -11.14 -1.49 -12.08
C ILE A 227 -12.31 -1.56 -13.08
N VAL A 228 -13.49 -1.07 -12.69
CA VAL A 228 -14.69 -1.08 -13.56
C VAL A 228 -14.43 -0.26 -14.83
N PHE A 229 -13.82 0.92 -14.68
CA PHE A 229 -13.47 1.78 -15.81
C PHE A 229 -12.42 1.12 -16.72
N GLY A 230 -11.38 0.50 -16.18
CA GLY A 230 -10.39 -0.25 -16.96
C GLY A 230 -11.01 -1.40 -17.77
N VAL A 231 -11.92 -2.17 -17.16
CA VAL A 231 -12.65 -3.24 -17.85
C VAL A 231 -13.56 -2.68 -18.96
N ALA A 232 -14.21 -1.54 -18.73
CA ALA A 232 -15.02 -0.88 -19.74
C ALA A 232 -14.16 -0.43 -20.94
N LEU A 233 -12.99 0.17 -20.69
CA LEU A 233 -12.04 0.55 -21.75
C LEU A 233 -11.57 -0.66 -22.57
N ARG A 234 -11.29 -1.80 -21.93
CA ARG A 234 -10.94 -3.04 -22.63
C ARG A 234 -12.03 -3.47 -23.61
N LYS A 235 -13.30 -3.47 -23.17
CA LYS A 235 -14.45 -3.84 -24.00
C LYS A 235 -14.66 -2.88 -25.17
N LEU A 236 -14.42 -1.59 -24.98
CA LEU A 236 -14.49 -0.60 -26.06
C LEU A 236 -13.34 -0.77 -27.07
N GLY A 237 -12.13 -1.07 -26.59
CA GLY A 237 -10.97 -1.30 -27.43
C GLY A 237 -11.11 -2.52 -28.35
N THR A 238 -11.78 -3.58 -27.90
CA THR A 238 -12.06 -4.75 -28.75
C THR A 238 -13.09 -4.43 -29.84
N ARG A 239 -14.12 -3.64 -29.54
CA ARG A 239 -15.17 -3.31 -30.51
C ARG A 239 -14.69 -2.43 -31.67
N ARG A 240 -13.64 -1.63 -31.44
CA ARG A 240 -13.01 -0.82 -32.50
C ARG A 240 -12.12 -1.63 -33.44
N ARG A 241 -11.71 -2.85 -33.04
CA ARG A 241 -10.79 -3.71 -33.80
C ARG A 241 -11.51 -4.67 -34.76
N ASP A 242 -12.82 -4.87 -34.56
CA ASP A 242 -13.67 -5.74 -35.38
C ASP A 242 -14.71 -4.90 -36.17
N PRO A 243 -14.36 -4.33 -37.34
CA PRO A 243 -15.27 -3.53 -38.16
C PRO A 243 -16.43 -4.33 -38.79
N HIS A 244 -16.46 -5.66 -38.67
CA HIS A 244 -17.48 -6.53 -39.28
C HIS A 244 -18.73 -6.79 -38.40
N GLN A 245 -18.85 -6.19 -37.21
CA GLN A 245 -20.03 -6.31 -36.33
C GLN A 245 -20.94 -5.05 -36.30
N VAL A 246 -20.86 -4.20 -37.33
CA VAL A 246 -21.67 -2.96 -37.43
C VAL A 246 -22.61 -2.98 -38.66
N LEU A 247 -22.92 -4.16 -39.19
CA LEU A 247 -24.01 -4.36 -40.14
C LEU A 247 -24.98 -5.41 -39.60
#